data_AF-A0A9W6BWC8-F1
#
_entry.id   AF-A0A9W6BWC8-F1
#
_cell.length_a   1.000
_cell.length_b   1.000
_cell.length_c   1.000
_cell.angle_alpha   90.00
_cell.angle_beta   90.00
_cell.angle_gamma   90.00
#
_symmetry.space_group_name_H-M   'P 1'
#
loop_
_entity.id
_entity.type
_entity.pdbx_description
1 polymer ?
#
loop_
_entity_poly.entity_id
_entity_poly.type
_entity_poly.pdbx_seq_one_letter_code
_entity_poly.pdbx_strand_id
1 'polypeptide(L)'
;MFELKENVTMSRGAAWTMRPLTGRRLLVQPCPQRRLYSASRRTITPQARMHVPADSFSGQSPERKAATALRSLFTFVAARVVLEQLEGTAGPSQTGHTSYNQQDYLDLMDFLGVPMKGDGGDEWLASVMRKNHALALRLMEVREAYLDEFEWQQVAEMAFRETREANTRLMRAAAMASLQASLTEAAQMSCDDLDGPSAPSKSA
;
A
#
# COMPACT_ATOMS: atom_id res chain seq x y z
N MET A 1 -33.40 -46.54 -34.08
CA MET A 1 -34.73 -45.92 -33.93
C MET A 1 -34.48 -44.57 -33.27
N PHE A 2 -34.16 -43.57 -34.11
CA PHE A 2 -34.93 -42.31 -34.31
C PHE A 2 -34.74 -41.33 -33.11
N GLU A 3 -34.30 -40.09 -33.25
CA GLU A 3 -34.09 -39.22 -34.42
C GLU A 3 -33.26 -37.99 -33.98
N LEU A 4 -32.52 -37.43 -34.92
CA LEU A 4 -31.81 -36.15 -34.85
C LEU A 4 -32.76 -34.96 -34.60
N LYS A 5 -32.23 -33.85 -34.07
CA LYS A 5 -32.41 -32.53 -34.68
C LYS A 5 -31.38 -31.50 -34.19
N GLU A 6 -30.50 -31.18 -35.13
CA GLU A 6 -29.78 -29.91 -35.23
C GLU A 6 -30.78 -28.74 -35.24
N ASN A 7 -30.34 -27.55 -34.81
CA ASN A 7 -30.79 -26.35 -35.50
C ASN A 7 -29.78 -25.20 -35.37
N VAL A 8 -29.01 -25.08 -36.44
CA VAL A 8 -28.32 -23.89 -36.93
C VAL A 8 -29.38 -22.91 -37.45
N THR A 9 -29.37 -21.66 -37.00
CA THR A 9 -30.11 -20.58 -37.66
C THR A 9 -29.15 -19.71 -38.45
N MET A 10 -29.03 -19.99 -39.75
CA MET A 10 -28.67 -18.99 -40.77
C MET A 10 -29.87 -18.06 -40.97
N SER A 11 -29.64 -16.75 -41.01
CA SER A 11 -30.54 -15.81 -41.68
C SER A 11 -29.79 -15.12 -42.83
N ARG A 12 -30.35 -15.32 -44.02
CA ARG A 12 -30.01 -14.70 -45.31
C ARG A 12 -30.34 -13.19 -45.19
N GLY A 13 -29.51 -12.24 -45.66
CA GLY A 13 -29.25 -11.97 -47.07
C GLY A 13 -30.10 -10.79 -47.54
N ALA A 14 -29.50 -9.59 -47.66
CA ALA A 14 -29.92 -8.44 -48.47
C ALA A 14 -28.94 -7.28 -48.19
N ALA A 15 -28.51 -6.41 -49.08
CA ALA A 15 -28.52 -6.34 -50.54
C ALA A 15 -27.47 -5.25 -50.85
N TRP A 16 -26.62 -5.46 -51.85
CA TRP A 16 -25.68 -4.44 -52.29
C TRP A 16 -26.42 -3.42 -53.15
N THR A 17 -26.34 -2.15 -52.80
CA THR A 17 -26.70 -1.05 -53.71
C THR A 17 -25.48 -0.16 -53.93
N MET A 18 -24.90 -0.24 -55.13
CA MET A 18 -24.00 0.75 -55.67
C MET A 18 -24.73 1.60 -56.70
N ARG A 19 -24.47 2.92 -56.66
CA ARG A 19 -24.30 3.91 -57.76
C ARG A 19 -24.97 5.26 -57.42
N PRO A 20 -24.61 6.38 -58.08
CA PRO A 20 -23.39 6.71 -58.83
C PRO A 20 -22.77 8.07 -58.45
N LEU A 21 -21.63 8.35 -59.06
CA LEU A 21 -20.85 9.59 -59.04
C LEU A 21 -21.61 10.79 -59.64
N THR A 22 -21.47 11.98 -59.05
CA THR A 22 -20.99 13.23 -59.69
C THR A 22 -21.28 14.45 -58.79
N GLY A 23 -20.30 15.33 -58.60
CA GLY A 23 -20.51 16.63 -57.94
C GLY A 23 -19.22 17.26 -57.43
N ARG A 24 -18.79 18.35 -58.08
CA ARG A 24 -17.54 19.09 -57.89
C ARG A 24 -17.35 19.71 -56.50
N ARG A 25 -16.07 19.81 -56.11
CA ARG A 25 -15.35 20.85 -55.35
C ARG A 25 -16.10 21.53 -54.18
N LEU A 26 -15.48 21.48 -53.00
CA LEU A 26 -14.75 22.62 -52.44
C LEU A 26 -13.81 22.11 -51.33
N LEU A 27 -12.55 22.53 -51.42
CA LEU A 27 -11.51 22.38 -50.41
C LEU A 27 -11.90 23.26 -49.21
N VAL A 28 -12.14 22.65 -48.06
CA VAL A 28 -12.04 23.32 -46.75
C VAL A 28 -11.32 22.34 -45.83
N GLN A 29 -10.06 22.62 -45.53
CA GLN A 29 -9.35 21.91 -44.47
C GLN A 29 -9.97 22.32 -43.13
N PRO A 30 -10.51 21.40 -42.33
CA PRO A 30 -10.76 21.69 -40.92
C PRO A 30 -9.41 21.69 -40.20
N CYS A 31 -9.17 22.73 -39.42
CA CYS A 31 -8.06 22.85 -38.47
C CYS A 31 -7.74 21.51 -37.79
N PRO A 32 -6.47 21.19 -37.49
CA PRO A 32 -6.16 20.08 -36.60
C PRO A 32 -6.77 20.40 -35.23
N GLN A 33 -7.98 19.88 -34.99
CA GLN A 33 -8.61 19.91 -33.69
C GLN A 33 -7.67 19.20 -32.74
N ARG A 34 -7.12 19.98 -31.82
CA ARG A 34 -6.66 19.56 -30.50
C ARG A 34 -7.29 18.23 -30.17
N ARG A 35 -6.45 17.19 -30.11
CA ARG A 35 -6.81 15.91 -29.52
C ARG A 35 -7.24 16.25 -28.10
N LEU A 36 -8.54 16.47 -27.91
CA LEU A 36 -9.15 16.57 -26.61
C LEU A 36 -8.88 15.21 -26.00
N TYR A 37 -7.84 15.14 -25.18
CA TYR A 37 -7.78 14.13 -24.15
C TYR A 37 -9.08 14.33 -23.39
N SER A 38 -10.07 13.50 -23.70
CA SER A 38 -11.18 13.24 -22.82
C SER A 38 -10.52 12.69 -21.55
N ALA A 39 -10.11 13.60 -20.66
CA ALA A 39 -9.90 13.28 -19.27
C ALA A 39 -11.25 12.76 -18.83
N SER A 40 -11.39 11.43 -18.87
CA SER A 40 -12.48 10.71 -18.25
C SER A 40 -12.36 11.04 -16.78
N ARG A 41 -12.98 12.16 -16.41
CA ARG A 41 -13.14 12.62 -15.05
C ARG A 41 -14.14 11.63 -14.48
N ARG A 42 -13.63 10.46 -14.07
CA ARG A 42 -14.39 9.44 -13.37
C ARG A 42 -14.99 10.17 -12.18
N THR A 43 -16.28 10.43 -12.25
CA THR A 43 -17.07 10.87 -11.12
C THR A 43 -16.95 9.77 -10.08
N ILE A 44 -16.15 10.02 -9.05
CA ILE A 44 -16.02 9.13 -7.90
C ILE A 44 -17.37 9.20 -7.18
N THR A 45 -18.28 8.29 -7.50
CA THR A 45 -19.52 8.10 -6.76
C THR A 45 -19.17 7.62 -5.34
N PRO A 46 -19.53 8.36 -4.28
CA PRO A 46 -18.97 8.14 -2.94
C PRO A 46 -19.66 7.01 -2.14
N GLN A 47 -20.18 5.96 -2.78
CA GLN A 47 -21.05 4.98 -2.10
C GLN A 47 -20.92 3.52 -2.54
N ALA A 48 -19.74 3.09 -3.01
CA ALA A 48 -19.43 1.67 -3.17
C ALA A 48 -18.18 1.35 -2.36
N ARG A 49 -18.20 0.23 -1.60
CA ARG A 49 -16.98 -0.34 -1.01
C ARG A 49 -15.88 -0.32 -2.08
N MET A 50 -14.75 0.31 -1.77
CA MET A 50 -13.65 0.45 -2.73
C MET A 50 -13.14 -0.93 -3.11
N HIS A 51 -13.43 -1.38 -4.33
CA HIS A 51 -12.93 -2.66 -4.84
C HIS A 51 -11.45 -2.52 -5.17
N VAL A 52 -10.61 -3.26 -4.45
CA VAL A 52 -9.18 -3.35 -4.70
C VAL A 52 -8.95 -4.32 -5.86
N PRO A 53 -8.34 -3.90 -6.99
CA PRO A 53 -8.05 -4.79 -8.10
C PRO A 53 -7.15 -5.96 -7.65
N ALA A 54 -7.56 -7.19 -7.98
CA ALA A 54 -6.86 -8.41 -7.57
C ALA A 54 -5.40 -8.51 -8.09
N ASP A 55 -5.09 -7.79 -9.17
CA ASP A 55 -3.77 -7.77 -9.83
C ASP A 55 -2.71 -6.98 -9.04
N SER A 56 -3.11 -6.12 -8.09
CA SER A 56 -2.17 -5.24 -7.39
C SER A 56 -1.41 -5.90 -6.23
N PHE A 57 -1.76 -7.13 -5.82
CA PHE A 57 -1.21 -7.74 -4.60
C PHE A 57 -0.72 -9.20 -4.78
N SER A 58 -0.21 -9.57 -5.96
CA SER A 58 0.39 -10.91 -6.19
C SER A 58 -0.51 -12.09 -5.75
N GLY A 59 -1.84 -11.90 -5.78
CA GLY A 59 -2.83 -12.89 -5.36
C GLY A 59 -3.19 -12.92 -3.86
N GLN A 60 -2.62 -12.06 -3.02
CA GLN A 60 -3.05 -11.90 -1.61
C GLN A 60 -3.96 -10.67 -1.45
N SER A 61 -4.93 -10.71 -0.54
CA SER A 61 -5.65 -9.48 -0.20
C SER A 61 -4.77 -8.58 0.69
N PRO A 62 -4.90 -7.25 0.63
CA PRO A 62 -4.15 -6.35 1.48
C PRO A 62 -4.37 -6.64 2.98
N GLU A 63 -5.58 -7.09 3.34
CA GLU A 63 -5.91 -7.51 4.71
C GLU A 63 -5.11 -8.75 5.12
N ARG A 64 -4.93 -9.72 4.22
CA ARG A 64 -4.11 -10.90 4.49
C ARG A 64 -2.64 -10.53 4.67
N LYS A 65 -2.13 -9.57 3.89
CA LYS A 65 -0.76 -9.10 4.04
C LYS A 65 -0.57 -8.38 5.39
N ALA A 66 -1.51 -7.53 5.77
CA ALA A 66 -1.51 -6.86 7.07
C ALA A 66 -1.61 -7.86 8.23
N ALA A 67 -2.52 -8.84 8.14
CA ALA A 67 -2.66 -9.90 9.14
C ALA A 67 -1.36 -10.70 9.31
N THR A 68 -0.67 -11.02 8.21
CA THR A 68 0.61 -11.73 8.28
C THR A 68 1.69 -10.90 8.98
N ALA A 69 1.75 -9.59 8.72
CA ALA A 69 2.67 -8.68 9.41
C ALA A 69 2.36 -8.58 10.91
N LEU A 70 1.07 -8.54 11.29
CA LEU A 70 0.65 -8.52 12.70
C LEU A 70 1.00 -9.83 13.41
N ARG A 71 0.85 -10.99 12.77
CA ARG A 71 1.30 -12.27 13.33
C ARG A 71 2.80 -12.29 13.65
N SER A 72 3.62 -11.74 12.75
CA SER A 72 5.05 -11.58 13.00
C SER A 72 5.32 -10.62 14.17
N LEU A 73 4.56 -9.52 14.27
CA LEU A 73 4.66 -8.58 15.40
C LEU A 73 4.32 -9.25 16.74
N PHE A 74 3.23 -10.02 16.82
CA PHE A 74 2.83 -10.71 18.05
C PHE A 74 3.86 -11.74 18.50
N THR A 75 4.47 -12.45 17.55
CA THR A 75 5.57 -13.39 17.85
C THR A 75 6.79 -12.64 18.42
N PHE A 76 7.10 -11.46 17.90
CA PHE A 76 8.17 -10.61 18.45
C PHE A 76 7.86 -10.04 19.84
N VAL A 77 6.63 -9.56 20.05
CA VAL A 77 6.18 -9.08 21.36
C VAL A 77 6.22 -10.20 22.40
N ALA A 78 5.73 -11.39 22.04
CA ALA A 78 5.79 -12.56 22.92
C ALA A 78 7.23 -12.92 23.29
N ALA A 79 8.18 -12.86 22.34
CA ALA A 79 9.59 -13.08 22.62
C ALA A 79 10.16 -12.05 23.60
N ARG A 80 9.75 -10.78 23.53
CA ARG A 80 10.16 -9.74 24.49
C ARG A 80 9.60 -9.97 25.88
N VAL A 81 8.31 -10.32 25.98
CA VAL A 81 7.67 -10.61 27.25
C VAL A 81 8.30 -11.83 27.93
N VAL A 82 8.56 -12.91 27.18
CA VAL A 82 9.22 -14.10 27.72
C VAL A 82 10.67 -13.81 28.13
N LEU A 83 11.39 -12.99 27.37
CA LEU A 83 12.75 -12.56 27.73
C LEU A 83 12.76 -11.86 29.10
N GLU A 84 11.83 -10.92 29.32
CA GLU A 84 11.69 -10.21 30.60
C GLU A 84 11.28 -11.16 31.75
N GLN A 85 10.39 -12.12 31.47
CA GLN A 85 10.02 -13.16 32.45
C GLN A 85 11.21 -14.04 32.86
N LEU A 86 12.18 -14.26 31.96
CA LEU A 86 13.40 -15.02 32.22
C LEU A 86 14.48 -14.18 32.94
N GLU A 87 14.52 -12.87 32.72
CA GLU A 87 15.39 -11.91 33.43
C GLU A 87 14.88 -11.56 34.85
N GLY A 88 13.61 -11.88 35.14
CA GLY A 88 12.91 -11.55 36.38
C GLY A 88 13.61 -11.96 37.68
N THR A 89 13.25 -11.27 38.77
CA THR A 89 13.95 -11.28 40.06
C THR A 89 14.31 -12.69 40.56
N ALA A 90 15.61 -12.94 40.71
CA ALA A 90 16.14 -14.16 41.30
C ALA A 90 15.67 -14.33 42.75
N GLY A 91 14.64 -15.14 42.94
CA GLY A 91 14.13 -15.56 44.23
C GLY A 91 13.13 -16.71 44.08
N PRO A 92 12.88 -17.51 45.13
CA PRO A 92 11.79 -18.47 45.12
C PRO A 92 10.47 -17.70 44.99
N SER A 93 9.90 -17.74 43.79
CA SER A 93 8.57 -17.18 43.51
C SER A 93 7.55 -17.82 44.45
N GLN A 94 6.77 -17.00 45.17
CA GLN A 94 5.64 -17.46 45.99
C GLN A 94 4.55 -18.16 45.15
N THR A 95 4.58 -18.01 43.83
CA THR A 95 3.60 -18.57 42.89
C THR A 95 4.14 -19.74 42.06
N GLY A 96 5.32 -20.30 42.39
CA GLY A 96 5.80 -21.56 41.81
C GLY A 96 6.20 -21.50 40.33
N HIS A 97 6.16 -20.33 39.71
CA HIS A 97 6.60 -20.13 38.33
C HIS A 97 7.80 -19.17 38.30
N THR A 98 8.77 -19.51 37.46
CA THR A 98 10.01 -18.78 37.13
C THR A 98 11.17 -18.92 38.12
N SER A 99 11.73 -20.13 38.23
CA SER A 99 13.16 -20.26 38.51
C SER A 99 13.93 -19.69 37.31
N TYR A 100 14.77 -18.70 37.55
CA TYR A 100 15.75 -18.15 36.60
C TYR A 100 16.40 -19.28 35.77
N ASN A 101 16.01 -19.42 34.49
CA ASN A 101 16.64 -20.35 33.58
C ASN A 101 17.57 -19.58 32.64
N GLN A 102 18.82 -19.42 33.08
CA GLN A 102 19.86 -18.71 32.34
C GLN A 102 20.08 -19.30 30.94
N GLN A 103 19.88 -20.61 30.76
CA GLN A 103 20.07 -21.26 29.47
C GLN A 103 18.97 -20.86 28.48
N ASP A 104 17.71 -20.87 28.89
CA ASP A 104 16.58 -20.46 28.04
C ASP A 104 16.69 -18.98 27.64
N TYR A 105 17.22 -18.15 28.54
CA TYR A 105 17.50 -16.74 28.27
C TYR A 105 18.56 -16.56 27.17
N LEU A 106 19.70 -17.26 27.30
CA LEU A 106 20.77 -17.19 26.31
C LEU A 106 20.30 -17.72 24.95
N ASP A 107 19.59 -18.85 24.94
CA ASP A 107 19.02 -19.40 23.71
C ASP A 107 18.08 -18.39 23.03
N LEU A 108 17.19 -17.75 23.79
CA LEU A 108 16.26 -16.75 23.26
C LEU A 108 16.96 -15.51 22.73
N MET A 109 18.01 -15.04 23.42
CA MET A 109 18.82 -13.90 22.98
C MET A 109 19.51 -14.20 21.64
N ASP A 110 20.08 -15.39 21.49
CA ASP A 110 20.68 -15.83 20.23
C ASP A 110 19.65 -15.86 19.09
N PHE A 111 18.43 -16.32 19.38
CA PHE A 111 17.35 -16.37 18.39
C PHE A 111 16.76 -15.00 18.03
N LEU A 112 16.81 -14.02 18.93
CA LEU A 112 16.42 -12.64 18.64
C LEU A 112 17.40 -11.92 17.71
N GLY A 113 18.65 -12.40 17.62
CA GLY A 113 19.62 -11.94 16.63
C GLY A 113 19.30 -12.37 15.19
N VAL A 114 18.40 -13.34 15.01
CA VAL A 114 17.99 -13.84 13.69
C VAL A 114 16.72 -13.10 13.23
N PRO A 115 16.70 -12.55 12.00
CA PRO A 115 15.50 -11.87 11.51
C PRO A 115 14.33 -12.85 11.38
N MET A 116 13.20 -12.51 12.00
CA MET A 116 11.95 -13.23 11.81
C MET A 116 11.47 -13.01 10.38
N LYS A 117 11.21 -14.10 9.65
CA LYS A 117 10.68 -14.02 8.29
C LYS A 117 9.22 -13.53 8.31
N GLY A 118 8.81 -12.96 7.18
CA GLY A 118 7.49 -12.36 6.99
C GLY A 118 6.35 -13.37 6.76
N ASP A 119 6.47 -14.57 7.33
CA ASP A 119 5.51 -15.69 7.26
C ASP A 119 4.63 -15.79 8.51
N GLY A 120 4.63 -14.76 9.37
CA GLY A 120 3.95 -14.79 10.67
C GLY A 120 4.79 -15.32 11.82
N GLY A 121 6.08 -15.59 11.59
CA GLY A 121 7.03 -16.03 12.62
C GLY A 121 7.03 -17.53 12.88
N ASP A 122 6.32 -18.31 12.08
CA ASP A 122 6.18 -19.76 12.28
C ASP A 122 7.49 -20.52 11.95
N GLU A 123 8.24 -20.12 10.91
CA GLU A 123 9.55 -20.71 10.62
C GLU A 123 10.57 -20.45 11.74
N TRP A 124 10.53 -19.25 12.32
CA TRP A 124 11.36 -18.90 13.47
C TRP A 124 10.99 -19.75 14.68
N LEU A 125 9.69 -19.87 14.98
CA LEU A 125 9.22 -20.67 16.11
C LEU A 125 9.51 -22.16 15.94
N ALA A 126 9.42 -22.70 14.73
CA ALA A 126 9.83 -24.06 14.42
C ALA A 126 11.34 -24.27 14.68
N SER A 127 12.16 -23.24 14.48
CA SER A 127 13.60 -23.28 14.78
C SER A 127 13.87 -23.24 16.29
N VAL A 128 13.11 -22.45 17.05
CA VAL A 128 13.16 -22.44 18.51
C VAL A 128 12.73 -23.79 19.06
N MET A 129 11.61 -24.34 18.58
CA MET A 129 11.05 -25.62 19.03
C MET A 129 12.00 -26.81 18.82
N ARG A 130 12.86 -26.75 17.80
CA ARG A 130 13.91 -27.76 17.56
C ARG A 130 15.05 -27.71 18.57
N LYS A 131 15.41 -26.52 19.09
CA LYS A 131 16.47 -26.38 20.11
C LYS A 131 15.91 -26.53 21.52
N ASN A 132 14.81 -25.85 21.81
CA ASN A 132 14.18 -25.80 23.11
C ASN A 132 12.65 -25.86 22.97
N HIS A 133 12.11 -27.06 23.18
CA HIS A 133 10.69 -27.32 23.03
C HIS A 133 9.85 -26.58 24.08
N ALA A 134 10.30 -26.54 25.35
CA ALA A 134 9.58 -25.89 26.44
C ALA A 134 9.47 -24.38 26.23
N LEU A 135 10.55 -23.73 25.79
CA LEU A 135 10.56 -22.31 25.45
C LEU A 135 9.59 -21.98 24.30
N ALA A 136 9.56 -22.82 23.26
CA ALA A 136 8.64 -22.63 22.15
C ALA A 136 7.16 -22.76 22.55
N LEU A 137 6.82 -23.72 23.42
CA LEU A 137 5.47 -23.85 23.99
C LEU A 137 5.09 -22.57 24.75
N ARG A 138 5.99 -22.06 25.59
CA ARG A 138 5.75 -20.82 26.34
C ARG A 138 5.51 -19.62 25.42
N LEU A 139 6.28 -19.50 24.35
CA LEU A 139 6.11 -18.44 23.35
C LEU A 139 4.76 -18.56 22.61
N MET A 140 4.29 -19.78 22.34
CA MET A 140 2.97 -20.02 21.75
C MET A 140 1.83 -19.59 22.67
N GLU A 141 1.91 -19.92 23.96
CA GLU A 141 0.93 -19.47 24.96
C GLU A 141 0.89 -17.95 25.05
N VAL A 142 2.06 -17.31 25.16
CA VAL A 142 2.14 -15.85 25.35
C VAL A 142 1.65 -15.11 24.11
N ARG A 143 1.97 -15.57 22.89
CA ARG A 143 1.47 -14.91 21.67
C ARG A 143 -0.04 -15.09 21.47
N GLU A 144 -0.62 -16.17 21.98
CA GLU A 144 -2.07 -16.39 21.97
C GLU A 144 -2.76 -15.50 23.01
N ALA A 145 -2.25 -15.48 24.24
CA ALA A 145 -2.74 -14.59 25.30
C ALA A 145 -2.67 -13.11 24.91
N TYR A 146 -1.63 -12.71 24.16
CA TYR A 146 -1.48 -11.33 23.70
C TYR A 146 -2.56 -10.89 22.70
N LEU A 147 -3.27 -11.82 22.04
CA LEU A 147 -4.35 -11.45 21.12
C LEU A 147 -5.52 -10.77 21.83
N ASP A 148 -5.77 -11.17 23.08
CA ASP A 148 -6.85 -10.62 23.91
C ASP A 148 -6.45 -9.27 24.54
N GLU A 149 -5.16 -9.08 24.83
CA GLU A 149 -4.60 -7.82 25.37
C GLU A 149 -4.38 -6.75 24.27
N PHE A 150 -4.47 -7.13 23.00
CA PHE A 150 -4.19 -6.22 21.89
C PHE A 150 -5.40 -5.34 21.58
N GLU A 151 -5.22 -4.02 21.73
CA GLU A 151 -6.26 -3.01 21.50
C GLU A 151 -6.53 -2.75 20.02
N TRP A 152 -7.24 -3.67 19.37
CA TRP A 152 -7.61 -3.60 17.95
C TRP A 152 -8.31 -2.29 17.55
N GLN A 153 -9.18 -1.79 18.43
CA GLN A 153 -9.94 -0.55 18.18
C GLN A 153 -9.02 0.66 18.14
N GLN A 154 -8.06 0.73 19.07
CA GLN A 154 -7.12 1.84 19.14
C GLN A 154 -6.20 1.87 17.91
N VAL A 155 -5.75 0.70 17.43
CA VAL A 155 -4.96 0.60 16.19
C VAL A 155 -5.74 1.12 14.99
N ALA A 156 -7.01 0.73 14.86
CA ALA A 156 -7.87 1.23 13.79
C ALA A 156 -8.07 2.75 13.89
N GLU A 157 -8.35 3.26 15.09
CA GLU A 157 -8.53 4.69 15.32
C GLU A 157 -7.27 5.49 14.98
N MET A 158 -6.10 5.04 15.45
CA MET A 158 -4.80 5.68 15.15
C MET A 158 -4.53 5.68 13.65
N ALA A 159 -4.71 4.54 12.97
CA ALA A 159 -4.51 4.45 11.53
C ALA A 159 -5.43 5.43 10.75
N PHE A 160 -6.70 5.55 11.15
CA PHE A 160 -7.63 6.49 10.51
C PHE A 160 -7.26 7.95 10.80
N ARG A 161 -6.98 8.28 12.07
CA ARG A 161 -6.62 9.64 12.50
C ARG A 161 -5.34 10.10 11.82
N GLU A 162 -4.27 9.32 11.91
CA GLU A 162 -2.97 9.67 11.36
C GLU A 162 -2.99 9.77 9.85
N THR A 163 -3.76 8.93 9.15
CA THR A 163 -3.92 9.05 7.69
C THR A 163 -4.61 10.35 7.31
N ARG A 164 -5.69 10.73 8.02
CA ARG A 164 -6.41 12.00 7.76
C ARG A 164 -5.55 13.21 8.07
N GLU A 165 -4.84 13.18 9.18
CA GLU A 165 -3.91 14.23 9.58
C GLU A 165 -2.76 14.36 8.59
N ALA A 166 -2.16 13.24 8.16
CA ALA A 166 -1.11 13.23 7.15
C ALA A 166 -1.59 13.84 5.83
N ASN A 167 -2.77 13.46 5.34
CA ASN A 167 -3.35 14.05 4.13
C ASN A 167 -3.56 15.56 4.28
N THR A 168 -4.03 16.01 5.44
CA THR A 168 -4.24 17.44 5.70
C THR A 168 -2.90 18.19 5.75
N ARG A 169 -1.87 17.62 6.39
CA ARG A 169 -0.52 18.17 6.40
C ARG A 169 0.06 18.27 4.99
N LEU A 170 -0.10 17.22 4.17
CA LEU A 170 0.37 17.20 2.78
C LEU A 170 -0.34 18.25 1.92
N MET A 171 -1.66 18.43 2.07
CA MET A 171 -2.39 19.49 1.36
C MET A 171 -1.91 20.89 1.74
N ARG A 172 -1.68 21.13 3.04
CA ARG A 172 -1.12 22.42 3.51
C ARG A 172 0.28 22.65 2.95
N ALA A 173 1.15 21.64 3.01
CA ALA A 173 2.50 21.72 2.48
C ALA A 173 2.52 21.99 0.97
N ALA A 174 1.67 21.29 0.21
CA ALA A 174 1.54 21.50 -1.23
C ALA A 174 1.04 22.91 -1.57
N ALA A 175 0.03 23.42 -0.86
CA ALA A 175 -0.47 24.78 -1.07
C ALA A 175 0.59 25.85 -0.77
N MET A 176 1.35 25.69 0.31
CA MET A 176 2.46 26.58 0.65
C MET A 176 3.58 26.52 -0.41
N ALA A 177 3.92 25.32 -0.89
CA ALA A 177 4.93 25.17 -1.94
C ALA A 177 4.51 25.82 -3.26
N SER A 178 3.24 25.68 -3.67
CA SER A 178 2.72 26.35 -4.87
C SER A 178 2.70 27.87 -4.73
N LEU A 179 2.34 28.39 -3.56
CA LEU A 179 2.39 29.84 -3.30
C LEU A 179 3.82 30.35 -3.38
N GLN A 180 4.77 29.65 -2.75
CA GLN A 180 6.18 30.02 -2.80
C GLN A 180 6.72 30.01 -4.23
N ALA A 181 6.36 29.01 -5.04
CA ALA A 181 6.73 28.93 -6.45
C ALA A 181 6.21 30.15 -7.25
N SER A 182 4.95 30.52 -7.05
CA SER A 182 4.37 31.69 -7.72
C SER A 182 5.03 33.01 -7.30
N LEU A 183 5.44 33.15 -6.04
CA LEU A 183 6.17 34.32 -5.55
C LEU A 183 7.58 34.39 -6.11
N THR A 184 8.27 33.25 -6.24
CA THR A 184 9.60 33.20 -6.86
C THR A 184 9.55 33.50 -8.37
N GLU A 185 8.53 33.01 -9.07
CA GLU A 185 8.30 33.33 -10.49
C GLU A 185 8.02 34.83 -10.67
N ALA A 186 7.20 35.42 -9.80
CA ALA A 186 6.93 36.86 -9.82
C ALA A 186 8.18 37.70 -9.53
N ALA A 187 9.04 37.25 -8.60
CA ALA A 187 10.30 37.91 -8.30
C ALA A 187 11.30 37.83 -9.46
N GLN A 188 11.41 36.67 -10.12
CA GLN A 188 12.29 36.49 -11.29
C GLN A 188 11.86 37.39 -12.46
N MET A 189 10.55 37.49 -12.70
CA MET A 189 10.02 38.36 -13.75
C MET A 189 10.33 39.85 -13.49
N SER A 190 10.44 40.27 -12.23
CA SER A 190 10.82 41.65 -11.88
C SER A 190 12.32 41.95 -12.00
N CYS A 191 13.18 40.92 -12.04
CA CYS A 191 14.63 41.10 -12.19
C CYS A 191 15.07 41.13 -13.66
N ASP A 192 14.38 40.39 -14.55
CA ASP A 192 14.71 40.35 -15.99
C ASP A 192 14.32 41.65 -16.74
N ASP A 193 13.38 42.45 -16.20
CA ASP A 193 12.99 43.75 -16.78
C ASP A 193 14.04 44.87 -16.59
N LEU A 194 15.16 44.61 -15.88
CA LEU A 194 16.24 45.58 -15.68
C LEU A 194 17.42 45.45 -16.65
N ASP A 195 17.47 44.42 -17.49
CA ASP A 195 18.45 44.28 -18.59
C ASP A 195 17.82 44.68 -19.93
N GLY A 196 17.46 45.95 -20.06
CA GLY A 196 17.13 46.54 -21.36
C GLY A 196 18.36 46.58 -22.28
N PRO A 197 18.23 46.35 -23.59
CA PRO A 197 19.37 46.26 -24.51
C PRO A 197 20.18 47.56 -24.50
N SER A 198 21.44 47.46 -24.09
CA SER A 198 22.42 48.53 -24.20
C SER A 198 22.52 48.96 -25.67
N ALA A 199 22.26 50.26 -25.91
CA ALA A 199 22.26 50.84 -27.25
C ALA A 199 23.64 50.63 -27.92
N PRO A 200 23.71 50.26 -29.21
CA PRO A 200 24.98 50.12 -29.90
C PRO A 200 25.62 51.51 -30.07
N SER A 201 26.78 51.69 -29.44
CA SER A 201 27.66 52.84 -29.65
C SER A 201 28.07 52.90 -31.12
N LYS A 202 27.53 53.86 -31.88
CA LYS A 202 28.06 54.22 -33.18
C LYS A 202 29.33 55.03 -32.97
N SER A 203 30.48 54.38 -33.15
CA SER A 203 31.76 55.05 -33.30
C SER A 203 31.84 55.64 -34.70
N ALA A 204 32.02 56.95 -34.79
CA ALA A 204 32.36 57.70 -36.00
C ALA A 204 33.88 57.84 -36.14
#